data_AF-X0XE28-F1
#
_entry.id   AF-X0XE28-F1
#
_cell.length_a   1.000
_cell.length_b   1.000
_cell.length_c   1.000
_cell.angle_alpha   90.00
_cell.angle_beta   90.00
_cell.angle_gamma   90.00
#
_symmetry.space_group_name_H-M   'P 1'
#
loop_
_entity.id
_entity.type
_entity.pdbx_description
1 polymer ?
#
loop_
_entity_poly.entity_id
_entity_poly.type
_entity_poly.pdbx_seq_one_letter_code
_entity_poly.pdbx_strand_id
1 'polypeptide(L)'
;ELGWQHRQSEWICFEHTGWARRRAESWWRKRSNAPVPETAEEAVAMADGGALCETKSITIRSVAGEKYDRIVGYVLGEKSSYREPGWEEENETADEAEYAWAKGEEVPF
;
A
#
# COMPACT_ATOMS: atom_id res chain seq x y z
N GLU A 1 -18.23 -21.86 12.05
CA GLU A 1 -17.42 -20.74 12.56
C GLU A 1 -16.00 -21.20 12.80
N LEU A 2 -15.02 -20.32 12.63
CA LEU A 2 -13.63 -20.58 12.99
C LEU A 2 -13.47 -20.36 14.51
N GLY A 3 -12.71 -21.22 15.19
CA GLY A 3 -12.41 -21.04 16.61
C GLY A 3 -11.52 -19.81 16.86
N TRP A 4 -11.54 -19.26 18.07
CA TRP A 4 -10.83 -18.04 18.49
C TRP A 4 -9.30 -18.03 18.29
N GLN A 5 -8.68 -19.18 18.00
CA GLN A 5 -7.23 -19.32 17.75
C GLN A 5 -6.90 -19.67 16.31
N HIS A 6 -7.88 -19.60 15.40
CA HIS A 6 -7.72 -20.03 14.03
C HIS A 6 -7.34 -18.85 13.14
N ARG A 7 -6.07 -18.81 12.73
CA ARG A 7 -5.52 -17.80 11.81
C ARG A 7 -5.44 -18.36 10.40
N GLN A 8 -5.89 -17.58 9.43
CA GLN A 8 -5.77 -17.89 8.00
C GLN A 8 -4.91 -16.86 7.30
N SER A 9 -4.09 -17.34 6.37
CA SER A 9 -3.12 -16.52 5.64
C SER A 9 -3.29 -16.72 4.14
N GLU A 10 -3.12 -15.62 3.40
CA GLU A 10 -2.92 -15.65 1.95
C GLU A 10 -1.61 -14.92 1.61
N TRP A 11 -1.07 -15.20 0.42
CA TRP A 11 0.20 -14.65 -0.03
C TRP A 11 0.04 -14.02 -1.41
N ILE A 12 0.66 -12.86 -1.56
CA ILE A 12 0.77 -12.10 -2.82
C ILE A 12 2.24 -11.72 -3.02
N CYS A 13 2.64 -11.46 -4.26
CA CYS A 13 4.02 -11.12 -4.60
C CYS A 13 4.05 -9.92 -5.53
N PHE A 14 4.63 -8.81 -5.04
CA PHE A 14 4.77 -7.56 -5.80
C PHE A 14 5.95 -7.61 -6.76
N GLU A 15 7.05 -8.27 -6.41
CA GLU A 15 8.29 -8.28 -7.22
C GLU A 15 8.33 -9.38 -8.29
N HIS A 16 7.25 -10.14 -8.44
CA HIS A 16 7.12 -11.10 -9.53
C HIS A 16 6.63 -10.39 -10.81
N THR A 17 6.70 -11.07 -11.95
CA THR A 17 6.07 -10.64 -13.21
C THR A 17 4.84 -11.49 -13.57
N GLY A 18 4.03 -11.09 -14.54
CA GLY A 18 2.93 -11.92 -15.05
C GLY A 18 1.77 -12.10 -14.05
N TRP A 19 1.29 -13.34 -13.89
CA TRP A 19 0.04 -13.60 -13.16
C TRP A 19 0.12 -13.27 -11.66
N ALA A 20 1.25 -13.58 -11.01
CA ALA A 20 1.44 -13.30 -9.59
C ALA A 20 1.39 -11.78 -9.30
N ARG A 21 2.05 -10.97 -10.13
CA ARG A 21 1.99 -9.50 -10.07
C ARG A 21 0.57 -8.99 -10.23
N ARG A 22 -0.12 -9.42 -11.31
CA ARG A 22 -1.50 -9.01 -11.59
C ARG A 22 -2.45 -9.35 -10.43
N ARG A 23 -2.24 -10.50 -9.79
CA ARG A 23 -2.99 -10.89 -8.60
C ARG A 23 -2.69 -9.99 -7.40
N ALA A 24 -1.42 -9.66 -7.14
CA ALA A 24 -1.02 -8.75 -6.08
C ALA A 24 -1.62 -7.34 -6.30
N GLU A 25 -1.52 -6.83 -7.52
CA GLU A 25 -2.13 -5.58 -7.95
C GLU A 25 -3.65 -5.54 -7.75
N SER A 26 -4.35 -6.59 -8.18
CA SER A 26 -5.80 -6.68 -7.98
C SER A 26 -6.16 -6.76 -6.51
N TRP A 27 -5.36 -7.49 -5.72
CA TRP A 27 -5.54 -7.60 -4.27
C TRP A 27 -5.36 -6.24 -3.59
N TRP A 28 -4.35 -5.47 -3.99
CA TRP A 28 -4.04 -4.15 -3.44
C TRP A 28 -5.14 -3.13 -3.76
N ARG A 29 -5.52 -3.03 -5.04
CA ARG A 29 -6.57 -2.08 -5.48
C ARG A 29 -7.94 -2.34 -4.87
N LYS A 30 -8.22 -3.52 -4.33
CA LYS A 30 -9.44 -3.79 -3.56
C LYS A 30 -9.40 -3.21 -2.16
N ARG A 31 -8.21 -3.10 -1.57
CA ARG A 31 -7.99 -2.70 -0.16
C ARG A 31 -7.47 -1.28 0.02
N SER A 32 -6.84 -0.72 -1.01
CA SER A 32 -6.25 0.61 -0.98
C SER A 32 -6.71 1.47 -2.14
N ASN A 33 -6.61 2.79 -1.95
CA ASN A 33 -6.62 3.80 -3.01
C ASN A 33 -5.22 4.32 -3.32
N ALA A 34 -4.21 3.95 -2.52
CA ALA A 34 -2.82 4.28 -2.74
C ALA A 34 -2.29 3.61 -4.03
N PRO A 35 -1.19 4.13 -4.62
CA PRO A 35 -0.54 3.45 -5.73
C PRO A 35 -0.16 2.01 -5.37
N VAL A 36 -0.04 1.16 -6.40
CA VAL A 36 0.38 -0.22 -6.18
C VAL A 36 1.89 -0.21 -5.94
N PRO A 37 2.37 -0.77 -4.82
CA PRO A 37 3.80 -0.83 -4.52
C PRO A 37 4.55 -1.69 -5.56
N GLU A 38 5.80 -1.32 -5.81
CA GLU A 38 6.73 -2.05 -6.67
C GLU A 38 7.30 -3.26 -5.92
N THR A 39 7.63 -3.08 -4.64
CA THR A 39 8.32 -4.09 -3.82
C THR A 39 7.46 -4.62 -2.67
N ALA A 40 7.83 -5.78 -2.13
CA ALA A 40 7.18 -6.30 -0.93
C ALA A 40 7.45 -5.43 0.31
N GLU A 41 8.64 -4.83 0.39
CA GLU A 41 9.03 -3.93 1.49
C GLU A 41 8.18 -2.66 1.50
N GLU A 42 8.02 -2.01 0.35
CA GLU A 42 7.16 -0.83 0.20
C GLU A 42 5.70 -1.15 0.56
N ALA A 43 5.20 -2.32 0.11
CA ALA A 43 3.85 -2.76 0.45
C ALA A 43 3.62 -2.90 1.96
N VAL A 44 4.63 -3.37 2.71
CA VAL A 44 4.57 -3.48 4.17
C VAL A 44 4.58 -2.08 4.79
N ALA A 45 5.51 -1.21 4.38
CA ALA A 45 5.60 0.16 4.92
C ALA A 45 4.29 0.95 4.72
N MET A 46 3.70 0.86 3.53
CA MET A 46 2.40 1.48 3.24
C MET A 46 1.26 0.87 4.07
N ALA A 47 1.25 -0.46 4.24
CA ALA A 47 0.24 -1.13 5.05
C ALA A 47 0.31 -0.71 6.52
N ASP A 48 1.52 -0.63 7.08
CA ASP A 48 1.77 -0.15 8.44
C ASP A 48 1.40 1.33 8.60
N GLY A 49 1.58 2.12 7.53
CA GLY A 49 1.11 3.50 7.41
C GLY A 49 -0.41 3.66 7.22
N GLY A 50 -1.19 2.58 7.26
CA GLY A 50 -2.66 2.63 7.15
C GLY A 50 -3.19 2.74 5.72
N ALA A 51 -2.43 2.30 4.71
CA ALA A 51 -2.88 2.29 3.32
C ALA A 51 -4.00 1.27 3.05
N LEU A 52 -4.10 0.22 3.86
CA LEU A 52 -5.07 -0.86 3.68
C LEU A 52 -6.31 -0.63 4.53
N CYS A 53 -7.48 -0.90 3.94
CA CYS A 53 -8.73 -0.99 4.69
C CYS A 53 -8.72 -2.20 5.64
N GLU A 54 -9.51 -2.10 6.70
CA GLU A 54 -9.80 -3.24 7.57
C GLU A 54 -10.50 -4.37 6.80
N THR A 55 -10.13 -5.62 7.10
CA THR A 55 -10.85 -6.81 6.62
C THR A 55 -11.87 -7.25 7.67
N LYS A 56 -13.17 -7.06 7.40
CA LYS A 56 -14.25 -7.33 8.36
C LYS A 56 -14.58 -8.82 8.47
N SER A 57 -14.56 -9.53 7.35
CA SER A 57 -14.72 -10.99 7.34
C SER A 57 -14.10 -11.61 6.10
N ILE A 58 -13.80 -12.91 6.19
CA ILE A 58 -13.26 -13.71 5.09
C ILE A 58 -14.13 -14.95 4.86
N THR A 59 -14.23 -15.37 3.60
CA THR A 59 -14.88 -16.62 3.21
C THR A 59 -13.82 -17.65 2.89
N ILE A 60 -13.89 -18.80 3.56
CA ILE A 60 -12.94 -19.89 3.41
C ILE A 60 -13.58 -21.06 2.70
N ARG A 61 -12.84 -21.68 1.79
CA ARG A 61 -13.17 -22.95 1.18
C ARG A 61 -12.20 -24.02 1.66
N SER A 62 -12.73 -25.01 2.36
CA SER A 62 -12.04 -26.24 2.73
C SER A 62 -12.42 -27.34 1.74
N VAL A 63 -11.45 -28.08 1.22
CA VAL A 63 -11.66 -29.19 0.28
C VAL A 63 -11.10 -30.47 0.91
N ALA A 64 -11.91 -31.52 0.98
CA ALA A 64 -11.48 -32.80 1.53
C ALA A 64 -10.24 -33.32 0.77
N GLY A 65 -9.17 -33.61 1.50
CA GLY A 65 -7.90 -34.05 0.95
C GLY A 65 -6.88 -32.94 0.64
N GLU A 66 -7.27 -31.66 0.67
CA GLU A 66 -6.31 -30.56 0.64
C GLU A 66 -5.75 -30.27 2.04
N LYS A 67 -4.44 -30.01 2.11
CA LYS A 67 -3.76 -29.72 3.39
C LYS A 67 -4.11 -28.34 3.94
N TYR A 68 -4.44 -27.39 3.06
CA TYR A 68 -4.64 -26.00 3.42
C TYR A 68 -5.93 -25.46 2.85
N ASP A 69 -6.64 -24.73 3.68
CA ASP A 69 -7.81 -23.95 3.31
C ASP A 69 -7.45 -22.80 2.37
N ARG A 70 -8.43 -22.37 1.57
CA ARG A 70 -8.27 -21.23 0.65
C ARG A 70 -9.23 -20.11 1.02
N ILE A 71 -8.71 -18.90 1.14
CA ILE A 71 -9.56 -17.70 1.20
C ILE A 71 -10.09 -17.44 -0.22
N VAL A 72 -11.42 -17.44 -0.36
CA VAL A 72 -12.12 -17.29 -1.64
C VAL A 72 -12.95 -16.00 -1.73
N GLY A 73 -13.14 -15.31 -0.61
CA GLY A 73 -13.91 -14.08 -0.55
C GLY A 73 -13.58 -13.23 0.67
N TYR A 74 -13.97 -11.96 0.62
CA TYR A 74 -13.70 -10.98 1.67
C TYR A 74 -14.87 -10.00 1.76
N VAL A 75 -15.18 -9.56 2.97
CA VAL A 75 -15.94 -8.32 3.23
C VAL A 75 -14.93 -7.30 3.72
N LEU A 76 -14.67 -6.29 2.91
CA LEU A 76 -13.70 -5.23 3.20
C LEU A 76 -14.41 -4.01 3.79
N GLY A 77 -13.71 -3.29 4.65
CA GLY A 77 -14.13 -2.00 5.16
C GLY A 77 -14.03 -0.88 4.12
N GLU A 78 -14.29 0.33 4.57
CA GLU A 78 -14.06 1.51 3.74
C GLU A 78 -12.55 1.70 3.51
N LYS A 79 -12.19 2.09 2.28
CA LYS A 79 -10.79 2.35 1.95
C LYS A 79 -10.31 3.61 2.63
N SER A 80 -9.13 3.52 3.22
CA SER A 80 -8.41 4.66 3.78
C SER A 80 -8.19 5.74 2.70
N SER A 81 -8.29 7.01 3.08
CA SER A 81 -7.90 8.16 2.25
C SER A 81 -6.38 8.36 2.25
N TYR A 82 -5.61 7.27 2.25
CA TYR A 82 -4.17 7.24 2.47
C TYR A 82 -3.46 8.40 1.76
N ARG A 83 -2.89 9.29 2.56
CA ARG A 83 -1.94 10.30 2.12
C ARG A 83 -0.56 9.67 2.26
N GLU A 84 0.23 9.68 1.19
CA GLU A 84 1.59 9.16 1.25
C GLU A 84 2.36 9.84 2.40
N PRO A 85 2.88 9.08 3.39
CA PRO A 85 3.76 9.61 4.41
C PRO A 85 5.08 10.03 3.73
N GLY A 86 5.48 11.29 3.86
CA GLY A 86 6.85 11.71 3.53
C GLY A 86 7.09 12.55 2.27
N TRP A 87 6.07 13.12 1.62
CA TRP A 87 6.28 14.20 0.62
C TRP A 87 6.13 15.63 1.20
N GLU A 88 6.12 15.76 2.52
CA GLU A 88 6.29 17.03 3.24
C GLU A 88 7.33 16.85 4.37
N GLU A 89 8.57 16.53 4.00
CA GLU A 89 9.77 16.78 4.81
C GLU A 89 10.86 17.32 3.88
N GLU A 90 10.68 18.56 3.41
CA GLU A 90 11.64 19.55 2.86
C GLU A 90 10.94 20.44 1.83
N ASN A 91 10.09 21.34 2.30
CA ASN A 91 9.85 22.63 1.65
C ASN A 91 9.34 23.66 2.66
N GLU A 92 9.88 23.61 3.88
CA GLU A 92 9.82 24.73 4.82
C GLU A 92 11.27 25.17 5.06
N THR A 93 11.67 26.24 4.37
CA THR A 93 12.85 27.10 4.63
C THR A 93 14.22 26.75 4.02
N ALA A 94 14.34 26.74 2.69
CA ALA A 94 15.50 27.19 1.88
C ALA A 94 15.20 26.84 0.42
N ASP A 95 14.85 27.76 -0.49
CA ASP A 95 15.83 28.68 -1.10
C ASP A 95 15.10 29.83 -1.85
N GLU A 96 14.47 30.75 -1.13
CA GLU A 96 14.10 32.06 -1.72
C GLU A 96 15.35 32.90 -2.06
N ALA A 97 16.55 32.48 -1.63
CA ALA A 97 17.82 33.14 -1.93
C ALA A 97 18.38 32.77 -3.32
N GLU A 98 18.18 31.53 -3.79
CA GLU A 98 18.67 31.11 -5.11
C GLU A 98 17.91 31.77 -6.29
N TYR A 99 16.62 32.07 -6.11
CA TYR A 99 15.80 32.70 -7.17
C TYR A 99 16.13 34.19 -7.39
N ALA A 100 16.73 34.86 -6.40
CA ALA A 100 17.11 36.27 -6.48
C ALA A 100 18.36 36.48 -7.37
N TRP A 101 19.32 35.56 -7.38
CA TRP A 101 20.50 35.65 -8.26
C TRP A 101 20.15 35.37 -9.74
N ALA A 102 19.11 34.58 -10.00
CA ALA A 102 18.66 34.28 -11.36
C ALA A 102 17.87 35.42 -12.02
N LYS A 103 17.51 36.47 -11.27
CA LYS A 103 16.70 37.60 -11.74
C LYS A 103 17.45 38.94 -11.78
N GLY A 104 18.73 38.93 -12.13
CA GLY A 104 19.40 40.02 -12.85
C GLY A 104 19.19 41.45 -12.33
N GLU A 105 19.06 41.66 -11.02
CA GLU A 105 19.12 43.01 -10.45
C GLU A 105 20.60 43.40 -10.31
N GLU A 106 20.99 44.45 -11.04
CA GLU A 106 22.31 45.06 -10.98
C GLU A 106 22.60 45.52 -9.55
N VAL A 107 23.67 44.98 -8.95
CA VAL A 107 24.17 45.44 -7.64
C VAL A 107 24.72 46.86 -7.82
N PRO A 108 24.26 47.88 -7.05
CA PRO A 108 24.74 49.24 -7.23
C PRO A 108 26.13 49.48 -6.61
N PHE A 109 27.01 50.08 -7.43
CA PHE A 109 28.31 50.74 -7.22
C PHE A 109 29.49 49.94 -6.65
#